data_AF-A0A9P6UP49-F1
#
_entry.id   AF-A0A9P6UP49-F1
#
_cell.length_a   1.000
_cell.length_b   1.000
_cell.length_c   1.000
_cell.angle_alpha   90.00
_cell.angle_beta   90.00
_cell.angle_gamma   90.00
#
_symmetry.space_group_name_H-M   'P 1'
#
loop_
_entity.id
_entity.type
_entity.pdbx_description
1 polymer ?
#
loop_
_entity_poly.entity_id
_entity_poly.type
_entity_poly.pdbx_seq_one_letter_code
_entity_poly.pdbx_strand_id
1 'polypeptide(L)'
;MAKKMQRLEASTDFRPFKFRIQAFTNAFHESLVQHSLSEDILPLRKVKVYLWKHKYISRFNEDGKKQKSKGNHVWNIEARRITDKPSSSSTAMVGTGSSLVTMLDGGSTNWVLDPPIRWEFREYTSRIAGQIMKFARVGVPYIYAPRIWDAQMSCPTAEFSSPWLPPWLKWYKSELRGIPGPDDKSCTIVVVAEYLREGENCHLELSFPLTVSDPEKEGELMDSPNEDEEEQDQDQDDDDDESSNGEYDDEEDETSEFNQHPESWDARMRGGFRKQGRERRTVARAKERQENKRRKQR
;
A
#
# COMPACT_ATOMS: atom_id res chain seq x y z
N MET A 1 21.96 -11.75 4.59
CA MET A 1 21.11 -10.53 4.70
C MET A 1 21.43 -9.45 3.65
N ALA A 2 22.61 -9.43 3.02
CA ALA A 2 23.00 -8.42 2.01
C ALA A 2 22.28 -8.54 0.64
N LYS A 3 21.88 -9.75 0.24
CA LYS A 3 21.34 -10.03 -1.10
C LYS A 3 19.98 -9.36 -1.39
N LYS A 4 19.22 -8.99 -0.35
CA LYS A 4 17.94 -8.27 -0.50
C LYS A 4 18.14 -6.78 -0.80
N MET A 5 19.30 -6.21 -0.47
CA MET A 5 19.64 -4.81 -0.78
C MET A 5 20.12 -4.59 -2.21
N GLN A 6 20.70 -5.60 -2.86
CA GLN A 6 21.23 -5.46 -4.22
C GLN A 6 20.13 -5.29 -5.29
N ARG A 7 18.92 -5.80 -5.03
CA ARG A 7 17.73 -5.55 -5.88
C ARG A 7 17.07 -4.19 -5.60
N LEU A 8 17.49 -3.45 -4.55
CA LEU A 8 16.98 -2.09 -4.29
C LEU A 8 17.54 -1.05 -5.26
N GLU A 9 18.76 -1.23 -5.77
CA GLU A 9 19.48 -0.20 -6.53
C GLU A 9 18.95 0.07 -7.94
N ALA A 10 18.10 -0.82 -8.49
CA ALA A 10 17.69 -0.78 -9.89
C ALA A 10 16.31 -0.14 -10.16
N SER A 11 15.55 0.28 -9.15
CA SER A 11 14.24 0.93 -9.37
C SER A 11 14.29 2.39 -8.98
N THR A 12 13.81 3.23 -9.89
CA THR A 12 13.57 4.67 -9.72
C THR A 12 12.29 4.96 -8.93
N ASP A 13 11.59 3.93 -8.45
CA ASP A 13 10.34 4.07 -7.74
C ASP A 13 10.54 4.31 -6.26
N PHE A 14 9.57 5.01 -5.66
CA PHE A 14 9.51 5.18 -4.23
C PHE A 14 9.31 3.83 -3.54
N ARG A 15 10.14 3.57 -2.54
CA ARG A 15 10.08 2.33 -1.75
C ARG A 15 9.66 2.64 -0.33
N PRO A 16 8.80 1.79 0.29
CA PRO A 16 8.37 1.98 1.66
C PRO A 16 9.44 1.48 2.63
N PHE A 17 9.82 2.34 3.57
CA PHE A 17 10.68 2.05 4.71
C PHE A 17 9.86 2.05 5.99
N LYS A 18 10.04 1.03 6.83
CA LYS A 18 9.33 0.89 8.10
C LYS A 18 10.25 1.17 9.26
N PHE A 19 9.90 2.14 10.08
CA PHE A 19 10.69 2.55 11.24
C PHE A 19 9.95 2.28 12.53
N ARG A 20 10.63 1.69 13.52
CA ARG A 20 10.10 1.67 14.89
C ARG A 20 10.11 3.10 15.43
N ILE A 21 8.94 3.57 15.85
CA ILE A 21 8.73 4.97 16.24
C ILE A 21 9.75 5.44 17.29
N GLN A 22 9.96 4.64 18.34
CA GLN A 22 10.87 4.98 19.43
C GLN A 22 12.33 5.10 18.95
N ALA A 23 12.83 4.12 18.21
CA ALA A 23 14.20 4.12 17.71
C ALA A 23 14.45 5.31 16.78
N PHE A 24 13.52 5.57 15.85
CA PHE A 24 13.62 6.69 14.93
C PHE A 24 13.58 8.05 15.63
N THR A 25 12.67 8.23 16.60
CA THR A 25 12.56 9.48 17.35
C THR A 25 13.84 9.79 18.13
N ASN A 26 14.44 8.76 18.75
CA ASN A 26 15.67 8.95 19.53
C ASN A 26 16.86 9.27 18.61
N ALA A 27 17.05 8.50 17.53
CA ALA A 27 18.13 8.75 16.57
C ALA A 27 18.00 10.15 15.91
N PHE A 28 16.78 10.58 15.61
CA PHE A 28 16.52 11.92 15.07
C PHE A 28 16.88 13.01 16.09
N HIS A 29 16.51 12.82 17.36
CA HIS A 29 16.89 13.75 18.42
C HIS A 29 18.41 13.80 18.65
N GLU A 30 19.10 12.65 18.67
CA GLU A 30 20.56 12.59 18.76
C GLU A 30 21.24 13.34 17.61
N SER A 31 20.73 13.18 16.38
CA SER A 31 21.23 13.93 15.22
C SER A 31 21.03 15.45 15.36
N LEU A 32 19.89 15.89 15.90
CA LEU A 32 19.65 17.32 16.15
C LEU A 32 20.63 17.89 17.19
N VAL A 33 20.88 17.14 18.27
CA VAL A 33 21.86 17.53 19.29
C VAL A 33 23.27 17.62 18.70
N GLN A 34 23.64 16.71 17.79
CA GLN A 34 24.92 16.75 17.07
C GLN A 34 25.06 18.00 16.18
N HIS A 35 23.95 18.52 15.67
CA HIS A 35 23.89 19.76 14.88
C HIS A 35 23.63 21.02 15.73
N SER A 36 24.01 20.99 17.01
CA SER A 36 23.95 22.13 17.93
C SER A 36 22.53 22.58 18.33
N LEU A 37 21.51 21.75 18.09
CA LEU A 37 20.15 21.97 18.58
C LEU A 37 19.99 21.21 19.90
N SER A 38 20.36 21.87 21.01
CA SER A 38 20.34 21.29 22.35
C SER A 38 18.93 21.03 22.89
N GLU A 39 18.83 20.17 23.90
CA GLU A 39 17.56 19.77 24.55
C GLU A 39 16.79 20.96 25.16
N ASP A 40 17.50 22.01 25.56
CA ASP A 40 16.90 23.23 26.13
C ASP A 40 16.09 24.00 25.07
N ILE A 41 16.56 24.00 23.82
CA ILE A 41 15.91 24.69 22.71
C ILE A 41 14.80 23.79 22.14
N LEU A 42 15.13 22.51 21.92
CA LEU A 42 14.24 21.55 21.27
C LEU A 42 14.04 20.28 22.10
N PRO A 43 13.22 20.35 23.19
CA PRO A 43 12.95 19.18 24.01
C PRO A 43 12.38 18.02 23.19
N LEU A 44 12.70 16.79 23.58
CA LEU A 44 12.21 15.56 22.93
C LEU A 44 10.68 15.53 22.73
N ARG A 45 9.93 16.18 23.62
CA ARG A 45 8.47 16.35 23.48
C ARG A 45 8.09 17.13 22.22
N LYS A 46 8.81 18.22 21.90
CA LYS A 46 8.58 19.01 20.68
C LYS A 46 8.95 18.20 19.43
N VAL A 47 10.07 17.46 19.47
CA VAL A 47 10.47 16.56 18.38
C VAL A 47 9.38 15.54 18.06
N LYS A 48 8.82 14.90 19.09
CA LYS A 48 7.72 13.94 18.91
C LYS A 48 6.52 14.58 18.19
N VAL A 49 6.10 15.77 18.64
CA VAL A 49 4.97 16.50 18.03
C VAL A 49 5.28 16.87 16.58
N TYR A 50 6.49 17.31 16.28
CA TYR A 50 6.93 17.61 14.91
C TYR A 50 6.86 16.38 14.00
N LEU A 51 7.47 15.26 14.42
CA LEU A 51 7.45 14.02 13.64
C LEU A 51 6.04 13.45 13.46
N TRP A 52 5.14 13.65 14.43
CA TRP A 52 3.75 13.20 14.33
C TRP A 52 2.91 13.93 13.30
N LYS A 53 3.33 15.12 12.86
CA LYS A 53 2.65 15.92 11.84
C LYS A 53 3.39 15.93 10.51
N HIS A 54 4.48 15.19 10.39
CA HIS A 54 5.34 15.28 9.22
C HIS A 54 4.69 14.63 7.99
N LYS A 55 4.56 15.39 6.89
CA LYS A 55 3.90 14.95 5.65
C LYS A 55 4.50 13.73 4.95
N TYR A 56 5.75 13.39 5.25
CA TYR A 56 6.46 12.21 4.72
C TYR A 56 6.27 10.94 5.58
N ILE A 57 5.60 11.04 6.72
CA ILE A 57 5.44 9.94 7.68
C ILE A 57 4.00 9.44 7.64
N SER A 58 3.77 8.19 7.24
CA SER A 58 2.48 7.54 7.39
C SER A 58 2.39 6.80 8.71
N ARG A 59 1.38 7.15 9.51
CA ARG A 59 1.11 6.61 10.85
C ARG A 59 0.01 5.54 10.82
N PHE A 60 -0.85 5.60 9.81
CA PHE A 60 -2.02 4.75 9.67
C PHE A 60 -1.94 3.94 8.39
N ASN A 61 -2.36 2.68 8.46
CA ASN A 61 -2.51 1.84 7.27
C ASN A 61 -3.75 2.25 6.45
N GLU A 62 -3.98 1.59 5.32
CA GLU A 62 -5.15 1.84 4.46
C GLU A 62 -6.51 1.66 5.16
N ASP A 63 -6.55 0.95 6.28
CA ASP A 63 -7.75 0.74 7.11
C ASP A 63 -7.93 1.82 8.19
N GLY A 64 -7.05 2.82 8.24
CA GLY A 64 -7.05 3.84 9.29
C GLY A 64 -6.61 3.34 10.67
N LYS A 65 -5.98 2.17 10.75
CA LYS A 65 -5.41 1.61 11.98
C LYS A 65 -3.94 1.98 12.12
N LYS A 66 -3.50 2.25 13.35
CA LYS A 66 -2.09 2.51 13.64
C LYS A 66 -1.24 1.33 13.18
N GLN A 67 -0.22 1.61 12.39
CA GLN A 67 0.57 0.54 11.82
C GLN A 67 1.45 -0.13 12.89
N LYS A 68 1.55 -1.46 12.81
CA LYS A 68 2.40 -2.27 13.69
C LYS A 68 3.27 -3.23 12.89
N SER A 69 4.43 -3.58 13.45
CA SER A 69 5.30 -4.66 12.99
C SER A 69 5.83 -5.40 14.21
N LYS A 70 5.65 -6.72 14.25
CA LYS A 70 6.05 -7.58 15.38
C LYS A 70 5.57 -7.00 16.73
N GLY A 71 4.30 -6.62 16.81
CA GLY A 71 3.66 -6.04 18.00
C GLY A 71 3.98 -4.57 18.30
N ASN A 72 4.96 -3.96 17.64
CA ASN A 72 5.41 -2.59 17.91
C ASN A 72 4.82 -1.59 16.89
N HIS A 73 4.51 -0.38 17.33
CA HIS A 73 4.08 0.68 16.41
C HIS A 73 5.22 1.10 15.49
N VAL A 74 4.89 1.26 14.21
CA VAL A 74 5.85 1.69 13.18
C VAL A 74 5.30 2.85 12.37
N TRP A 75 6.22 3.60 11.79
CA TRP A 75 5.94 4.59 10.75
C TRP A 75 6.41 4.07 9.40
N ASN A 76 5.67 4.41 8.35
CA ASN A 76 6.13 4.24 6.97
C ASN A 76 6.63 5.57 6.43
N ILE A 77 7.70 5.49 5.67
CA ILE A 77 8.19 6.60 4.85
C ILE A 77 8.47 6.03 3.48
N GLU A 78 7.96 6.67 2.44
CA GLU A 78 8.30 6.32 1.07
C GLU A 78 9.44 7.20 0.58
N ALA A 79 10.54 6.58 0.14
CA ALA A 79 11.69 7.29 -0.35
C ALA A 79 12.31 6.58 -1.56
N ARG A 80 12.97 7.35 -2.43
CA ARG A 80 13.84 6.84 -3.48
C ARG A 80 15.21 7.48 -3.39
N ARG A 81 16.25 6.75 -3.81
CA ARG A 81 17.59 7.31 -3.92
C ARG A 81 17.61 8.23 -5.14
N ILE A 82 18.10 9.44 -4.96
CA ILE A 82 18.38 10.34 -6.07
C ILE A 82 19.68 9.84 -6.68
N THR A 83 19.58 9.21 -7.86
CA THR A 83 20.76 8.96 -8.69
C THR A 83 20.95 10.22 -9.52
N ASP A 84 22.05 10.94 -9.31
CA ASP A 84 22.49 12.00 -10.21
C ASP A 84 22.90 11.35 -11.55
N LYS A 85 21.93 10.84 -12.31
CA LYS A 85 22.17 10.54 -13.72
C LYS A 85 22.31 11.90 -14.39
N PRO A 86 23.45 12.24 -15.03
CA PRO A 86 23.52 13.42 -15.85
C PRO A 86 22.42 13.27 -16.91
N SER A 87 21.38 14.08 -16.78
CA SER A 87 20.27 14.12 -17.72
C SER A 87 20.84 14.45 -19.10
N SER A 88 20.92 13.43 -19.96
CA SER A 88 21.14 13.57 -21.39
C SER A 88 19.93 14.25 -22.02
N SER A 89 19.75 15.54 -21.75
CA SER A 89 18.73 16.39 -22.36
C SER A 89 19.17 17.85 -22.31
N SER A 90 20.35 18.13 -22.87
CA SER A 90 20.76 19.47 -23.30
C SER A 90 21.77 19.31 -24.43
N THR A 91 21.28 19.48 -25.66
CA THR A 91 22.00 19.97 -26.84
C THR A 91 23.34 19.32 -27.17
N ALA A 92 23.33 18.49 -28.22
CA ALA A 92 24.50 18.21 -29.03
C ALA A 92 25.14 19.54 -29.48
N MET A 93 26.28 19.89 -28.88
CA MET A 93 27.25 20.80 -29.46
C MET A 93 28.49 19.96 -29.76
N VAL A 94 28.69 19.75 -31.05
CA VAL A 94 29.90 19.22 -31.67
C VAL A 94 31.11 20.00 -31.15
N GLY A 95 32.17 19.29 -30.73
CA GLY A 95 33.41 19.92 -30.28
C GLY A 95 34.44 18.93 -29.79
N THR A 96 35.12 18.29 -30.73
CA THR A 96 36.40 17.57 -30.59
C THR A 96 37.33 18.15 -29.52
N GLY A 97 37.82 17.30 -28.61
CA GLY A 97 38.82 17.72 -27.62
C GLY A 97 39.27 16.62 -26.67
N SER A 98 40.01 15.64 -27.19
CA SER A 98 41.13 14.92 -26.56
C SER A 98 41.12 14.79 -25.02
N SER A 99 40.68 13.64 -24.51
CA SER A 99 41.06 13.20 -23.17
C SER A 99 42.36 12.41 -23.29
N LEU A 100 43.47 13.15 -23.18
CA LEU A 100 44.82 12.61 -23.16
C LEU A 100 45.02 11.85 -21.84
N VAL A 101 45.14 10.52 -21.93
CA VAL A 101 45.62 9.68 -20.84
C VAL A 101 47.13 9.90 -20.71
N THR A 102 47.55 10.79 -19.80
CA THR A 102 48.94 10.84 -19.36
C THR A 102 49.11 9.89 -18.17
N MET A 103 49.71 8.74 -18.45
CA MET A 103 50.34 7.87 -17.46
C MET A 103 51.55 8.60 -16.87
N LEU A 104 51.51 9.03 -15.60
CA LEU A 104 52.69 9.22 -14.76
C LEU A 104 52.34 9.00 -13.28
N ASP A 105 52.88 7.90 -12.76
CA ASP A 105 53.55 7.71 -11.46
C ASP A 105 53.09 8.47 -10.21
N GLY A 106 53.00 7.73 -9.09
CA GLY A 106 52.86 8.28 -7.74
C GLY A 106 51.51 7.96 -7.07
N GLY A 107 51.52 6.95 -6.20
CA GLY A 107 50.36 6.50 -5.44
C GLY A 107 49.62 7.61 -4.71
N SER A 108 48.43 7.92 -5.22
CA SER A 108 47.34 8.49 -4.44
C SER A 108 46.09 7.78 -4.91
N THR A 109 45.65 6.80 -4.13
CA THR A 109 44.30 6.25 -4.24
C THR A 109 43.34 7.41 -4.03
N ASN A 110 42.98 8.04 -5.14
CA ASN A 110 41.97 9.07 -5.18
C ASN A 110 40.66 8.33 -4.87
N TRP A 111 40.31 8.26 -3.59
CA TRP A 111 38.98 7.89 -3.16
C TRP A 111 38.07 8.94 -3.80
N VAL A 112 37.49 8.61 -4.95
CA VAL A 112 36.31 9.29 -5.45
C VAL A 112 35.29 9.06 -4.34
N LEU A 113 35.20 10.02 -3.41
CA LEU A 113 34.18 10.07 -2.41
C LEU A 113 32.88 10.06 -3.19
N ASP A 114 32.20 8.91 -3.20
CA ASP A 114 30.87 8.81 -3.77
C ASP A 114 30.07 10.00 -3.23
N PRO A 115 29.42 10.77 -4.12
CA PRO A 115 28.66 11.93 -3.69
C PRO A 115 27.67 11.47 -2.60
N PRO A 116 27.46 12.31 -1.56
CA PRO A 116 26.64 11.93 -0.42
C PRO A 116 25.29 11.42 -0.91
N ILE A 117 24.91 10.22 -0.49
CA ILE A 117 23.67 9.57 -0.90
C ILE A 117 22.50 10.50 -0.57
N ARG A 118 21.81 10.99 -1.61
CA ARG A 118 20.63 11.84 -1.45
C ARG A 118 19.36 11.02 -1.58
N TRP A 119 18.36 11.38 -0.79
CA TRP A 119 17.05 10.74 -0.77
C TRP A 119 15.97 11.75 -1.13
N GLU A 120 15.02 11.32 -1.95
CA GLU A 120 13.77 12.01 -2.20
C GLU A 120 12.65 11.29 -1.46
N PHE A 121 11.83 12.03 -0.73
CA PHE A 121 10.73 11.49 0.06
C PHE A 121 9.39 11.82 -0.57
N ARG A 122 8.48 10.85 -0.61
CA ARG A 122 7.13 11.05 -1.14
C ARG A 122 6.21 11.61 -0.06
N GLU A 123 5.54 12.70 -0.38
CA GLU A 123 4.48 13.26 0.46
C GLU A 123 3.28 12.33 0.49
N TYR A 124 2.76 12.07 1.68
CA TYR A 124 1.50 11.38 1.83
C TYR A 124 0.35 12.36 1.77
N THR A 125 -0.46 12.23 0.72
CA THR A 125 -1.70 12.97 0.54
C THR A 125 -2.89 12.10 0.93
N SER A 126 -3.93 12.72 1.47
CA SER A 126 -5.19 12.02 1.75
C SER A 126 -5.84 11.63 0.43
N ARG A 127 -6.57 10.50 0.44
CA ARG A 127 -7.25 9.99 -0.76
C ARG A 127 -8.50 9.23 -0.39
N ILE A 128 -9.39 9.08 -1.35
CA ILE A 128 -10.50 8.14 -1.23
C ILE A 128 -9.93 6.72 -1.39
N ALA A 129 -10.19 5.89 -0.40
CA ALA A 129 -9.81 4.50 -0.33
C ALA A 129 -11.05 3.60 -0.23
N GLY A 130 -10.84 2.30 -0.37
CA GLY A 130 -11.93 1.33 -0.51
C GLY A 130 -11.68 0.47 -1.75
N GLN A 131 -12.22 -0.74 -1.76
CA GLN A 131 -12.12 -1.60 -2.92
C GLN A 131 -13.05 -1.06 -4.00
N ILE A 132 -12.47 -0.53 -5.08
CA ILE A 132 -13.24 -0.08 -6.24
C ILE A 132 -13.71 -1.32 -7.00
N MET A 133 -15.02 -1.49 -7.11
CA MET A 133 -15.64 -2.52 -7.94
C MET A 133 -15.88 -1.95 -9.34
N LYS A 134 -15.03 -2.31 -10.30
CA LYS A 134 -15.11 -1.74 -11.67
C LYS A 134 -16.18 -2.39 -12.54
N PHE A 135 -16.84 -3.43 -12.06
CA PHE A 135 -17.82 -4.21 -12.81
C PHE A 135 -19.11 -4.32 -12.00
N ALA A 136 -20.25 -4.09 -12.66
CA ALA A 136 -21.57 -4.35 -12.15
C ALA A 136 -22.28 -5.32 -13.09
N ARG A 137 -22.92 -6.35 -12.55
CA ARG A 137 -23.65 -7.34 -13.34
C ARG A 137 -25.14 -7.00 -13.33
N VAL A 138 -25.80 -7.10 -14.47
CA VAL A 138 -27.26 -6.92 -14.59
C VAL A 138 -27.98 -7.81 -13.57
N GLY A 139 -28.93 -7.22 -12.84
CA GLY A 139 -29.71 -7.90 -11.80
C GLY A 139 -28.98 -8.17 -10.47
N VAL A 140 -27.67 -7.90 -10.37
CA VAL A 140 -26.87 -8.13 -9.15
C VAL A 140 -26.69 -6.83 -8.36
N PRO A 141 -26.92 -6.82 -7.03
CA PRO A 141 -26.66 -5.66 -6.19
C PRO A 141 -25.20 -5.19 -6.26
N TYR A 142 -25.02 -3.96 -6.71
CA TYR A 142 -23.76 -3.23 -6.65
C TYR A 142 -23.69 -2.45 -5.34
N ILE A 143 -22.57 -2.59 -4.62
CA ILE A 143 -22.31 -1.85 -3.38
C ILE A 143 -20.85 -1.40 -3.40
N TYR A 144 -20.62 -0.11 -3.23
CA TYR A 144 -19.30 0.48 -3.02
C TYR A 144 -19.31 1.36 -1.77
N ALA A 145 -18.44 1.02 -0.82
CA ALA A 145 -18.31 1.70 0.46
C ALA A 145 -16.94 2.42 0.54
N PRO A 146 -16.84 3.66 0.03
CA PRO A 146 -15.61 4.43 0.12
C PRO A 146 -15.32 4.84 1.57
N ARG A 147 -14.05 5.14 1.84
CA ARG A 147 -13.58 5.76 3.08
C ARG A 147 -12.47 6.74 2.76
N ILE A 148 -12.20 7.67 3.67
CA ILE A 148 -11.00 8.51 3.54
C ILE A 148 -9.81 7.80 4.17
N TRP A 149 -8.74 7.69 3.40
CA TRP A 149 -7.44 7.36 3.93
C TRP A 149 -6.61 8.62 4.15
N ASP A 150 -5.98 8.70 5.32
CA ASP A 150 -5.14 9.81 5.72
C ASP A 150 -3.92 9.29 6.50
N ALA A 151 -2.72 9.70 6.12
CA ALA A 151 -1.48 9.29 6.77
C ALA A 151 -1.36 9.78 8.23
N GLN A 152 -2.06 10.85 8.60
CA GLN A 152 -2.00 11.50 9.92
C GLN A 152 -3.25 11.30 10.78
N MET A 153 -4.34 10.80 10.19
CA MET A 153 -5.63 10.65 10.86
C MET A 153 -6.23 9.25 10.69
N SER A 154 -6.85 8.71 11.74
CA SER A 154 -7.59 7.46 11.62
C SER A 154 -8.92 7.71 10.92
N CYS A 155 -9.07 7.22 9.68
CA CYS A 155 -10.32 7.09 8.92
C CYS A 155 -11.34 8.21 9.24
N PRO A 156 -11.08 9.46 8.83
CA PRO A 156 -11.98 10.56 9.14
C PRO A 156 -13.38 10.31 8.58
N THR A 157 -14.38 10.80 9.30
CA THR A 157 -15.76 10.84 8.82
C THR A 157 -15.84 11.79 7.64
N ALA A 158 -16.48 11.36 6.56
CA ALA A 158 -16.63 12.12 5.34
C ALA A 158 -18.05 11.98 4.79
N GLU A 159 -18.50 13.03 4.11
CA GLU A 159 -19.70 13.01 3.29
C GLU A 159 -19.30 12.72 1.86
N PHE A 160 -19.96 11.72 1.25
CA PHE A 160 -19.68 11.29 -0.11
C PHE A 160 -20.85 11.67 -1.02
N SER A 161 -20.50 12.20 -2.17
CA SER A 161 -21.46 12.59 -3.20
C SER A 161 -20.87 12.32 -4.58
N SER A 162 -21.71 12.47 -5.60
CA SER A 162 -21.30 12.37 -6.99
C SER A 162 -22.02 13.46 -7.78
N PRO A 163 -21.32 14.18 -8.68
CA PRO A 163 -21.93 15.23 -9.49
C PRO A 163 -23.00 14.66 -10.44
N TRP A 164 -22.81 13.42 -10.89
CA TRP A 164 -23.74 12.69 -11.72
C TRP A 164 -23.69 11.19 -11.38
N LEU A 165 -24.86 10.54 -11.45
CA LEU A 165 -25.02 9.10 -11.29
C LEU A 165 -26.04 8.57 -12.30
N PRO A 166 -25.87 7.34 -12.81
CA PRO A 166 -26.91 6.70 -13.60
C PRO A 166 -28.15 6.40 -12.72
N PRO A 167 -29.37 6.34 -13.29
CA PRO A 167 -30.62 6.23 -12.51
C PRO A 167 -30.70 5.05 -11.54
N TRP A 168 -30.01 3.96 -11.85
CA TRP A 168 -29.98 2.74 -11.05
C TRP A 168 -29.05 2.82 -9.83
N LEU A 169 -28.20 3.86 -9.73
CA LEU A 169 -27.15 3.99 -8.73
C LEU A 169 -27.38 5.24 -7.87
N LYS A 170 -27.29 5.09 -6.54
CA LYS A 170 -27.54 6.19 -5.59
C LYS A 170 -26.74 6.07 -4.31
N TRP A 171 -26.45 7.20 -3.68
CA TRP A 171 -25.86 7.24 -2.35
C TRP A 171 -26.90 6.89 -1.27
N TYR A 172 -26.53 6.01 -0.35
CA TYR A 172 -27.29 5.65 0.83
C TYR A 172 -26.34 5.42 2.00
N LYS A 173 -26.45 6.25 3.05
CA LYS A 173 -25.60 6.17 4.26
C LYS A 173 -24.09 6.07 3.94
N SER A 174 -23.61 6.96 3.07
CA SER A 174 -22.20 7.01 2.61
C SER A 174 -21.73 5.79 1.79
N GLU A 175 -22.66 4.95 1.33
CA GLU A 175 -22.38 3.86 0.39
C GLU A 175 -23.10 4.12 -0.93
N LEU A 176 -22.42 3.82 -2.03
CA LEU A 176 -22.97 3.89 -3.37
C LEU A 176 -23.60 2.53 -3.69
N ARG A 177 -24.92 2.51 -3.87
CA ARG A 177 -25.71 1.28 -4.01
C ARG A 177 -26.64 1.34 -5.22
N GLY A 178 -26.84 0.20 -5.89
CA GLY A 178 -27.71 0.10 -7.06
C GLY A 178 -27.86 -1.32 -7.57
N ILE A 179 -28.78 -1.52 -8.51
CA ILE A 179 -28.90 -2.77 -9.27
C ILE A 179 -29.07 -2.38 -10.74
N PRO A 180 -28.10 -2.66 -11.63
CA PRO A 180 -28.24 -2.29 -13.04
C PRO A 180 -29.26 -3.20 -13.74
N GLY A 181 -30.03 -2.63 -14.64
CA GLY A 181 -30.92 -3.30 -15.58
C GLY A 181 -30.24 -3.64 -16.91
N PRO A 182 -30.94 -4.35 -17.82
CA PRO A 182 -30.37 -4.85 -19.09
C PRO A 182 -30.01 -3.75 -20.11
N ASP A 183 -30.63 -2.58 -19.99
CA ASP A 183 -30.39 -1.41 -20.85
C ASP A 183 -29.37 -0.42 -20.25
N ASP A 184 -28.90 -0.68 -19.03
CA ASP A 184 -27.95 0.20 -18.36
C ASP A 184 -26.56 0.10 -18.98
N LYS A 185 -25.97 1.27 -19.26
CA LYS A 185 -24.69 1.38 -19.94
C LYS A 185 -23.54 1.54 -18.97
N SER A 186 -22.36 1.08 -19.40
CA SER A 186 -21.09 1.37 -18.75
C SER A 186 -20.86 2.89 -18.69
N CYS A 187 -20.32 3.37 -17.57
CA CYS A 187 -20.14 4.80 -17.33
C CYS A 187 -18.92 5.10 -16.47
N THR A 188 -18.56 6.38 -16.35
CA THR A 188 -17.52 6.84 -15.43
C THR A 188 -18.16 7.42 -14.19
N ILE A 189 -17.81 6.89 -13.02
CA ILE A 189 -18.31 7.37 -11.73
C ILE A 189 -17.28 8.31 -11.12
N VAL A 190 -17.74 9.50 -10.74
CA VAL A 190 -16.96 10.47 -9.96
C VAL A 190 -17.47 10.47 -8.53
N VAL A 191 -16.57 10.17 -7.59
CA VAL A 191 -16.84 10.20 -6.16
C VAL A 191 -16.14 11.41 -5.59
N VAL A 192 -16.95 12.32 -5.04
CA VAL A 192 -16.50 13.49 -4.30
C VAL A 192 -16.62 13.18 -2.82
N ALA A 193 -15.58 13.52 -2.06
CA ALA A 193 -15.58 13.36 -0.62
C ALA A 193 -15.22 14.69 0.05
N GLU A 194 -16.06 15.11 0.98
CA GLU A 194 -15.85 16.28 1.83
C GLU A 194 -15.65 15.82 3.28
N TYR A 195 -14.57 16.28 3.91
CA TYR A 195 -14.24 15.89 5.28
C TYR A 195 -13.49 17.01 6.01
N LEU A 196 -13.45 16.93 7.35
CA LEU A 196 -12.76 17.92 8.18
C LEU A 196 -11.36 17.45 8.58
N ARG A 197 -10.36 18.32 8.43
CA ARG A 197 -8.97 18.10 8.83
C ARG A 197 -8.43 19.28 9.61
N GLU A 198 -8.09 19.06 10.88
CA GLU A 198 -7.61 20.14 11.79
C GLU A 198 -8.52 21.39 11.85
N GLY A 199 -9.81 21.25 11.53
CA GLY A 199 -10.78 22.35 11.49
C GLY A 199 -11.02 22.95 10.10
N GLU A 200 -10.31 22.48 9.08
CA GLU A 200 -10.45 22.92 7.69
C GLU A 200 -11.25 21.88 6.86
N ASN A 201 -12.15 22.36 6.00
CA ASN A 201 -12.86 21.51 5.05
C ASN A 201 -11.91 21.09 3.92
N CYS A 202 -11.71 19.79 3.78
CA CYS A 202 -10.92 19.18 2.73
C CYS A 202 -11.85 18.55 1.68
N HIS A 203 -11.43 18.64 0.42
CA HIS A 203 -12.13 18.09 -0.74
C HIS A 203 -11.24 17.08 -1.46
N LEU A 204 -11.80 15.93 -1.80
CA LEU A 204 -11.13 14.87 -2.56
C LEU A 204 -12.04 14.37 -3.68
N GLU A 205 -11.45 14.00 -4.81
CA GLU A 205 -12.16 13.45 -5.95
C GLU A 205 -11.49 12.14 -6.41
N LEU A 206 -12.31 11.15 -6.76
CA LEU A 206 -11.88 9.89 -7.34
C LEU A 206 -12.80 9.54 -8.50
N SER A 207 -12.22 9.37 -9.68
CA SER A 207 -12.94 8.94 -10.88
C SER A 207 -12.52 7.52 -11.28
N PHE A 208 -13.48 6.68 -11.63
CA PHE A 208 -13.20 5.34 -12.15
C PHE A 208 -14.25 4.87 -13.16
N PRO A 209 -13.87 4.04 -14.15
CA PRO A 209 -14.82 3.41 -15.05
C PRO A 209 -15.57 2.27 -14.34
N LEU A 210 -16.88 2.22 -14.55
CA LEU A 210 -17.79 1.18 -14.11
C LEU A 210 -18.42 0.52 -15.34
N THR A 211 -18.01 -0.72 -15.59
CA THR A 211 -18.52 -1.54 -16.69
C THR A 211 -19.77 -2.28 -16.23
N VAL A 212 -20.87 -2.13 -16.97
CA VAL A 212 -22.08 -2.94 -16.78
C VAL A 212 -21.99 -4.13 -17.74
N SER A 213 -22.00 -5.35 -17.19
CA SER A 213 -21.96 -6.58 -17.98
C SER A 213 -23.28 -7.35 -17.84
N ASP A 214 -23.76 -7.86 -18.98
CA ASP A 214 -24.99 -8.61 -19.09
C ASP A 214 -24.65 -10.06 -19.47
N PRO A 215 -24.80 -11.03 -18.54
CA PRO A 215 -24.41 -12.41 -18.81
C PRO A 215 -25.24 -13.06 -19.94
N GLU A 216 -26.45 -12.57 -20.24
CA GLU A 216 -27.28 -13.12 -21.32
C GLU A 216 -26.72 -12.74 -22.70
N LYS A 217 -26.15 -11.53 -22.84
CA LYS A 217 -25.51 -11.08 -24.08
C LYS A 217 -24.12 -11.67 -24.31
N GLU A 218 -23.43 -12.12 -23.26
CA GLU A 218 -22.13 -12.79 -23.39
C GLU A 218 -22.27 -14.23 -23.93
N GLY A 219 -23.43 -14.88 -23.74
CA GLY A 219 -23.70 -16.23 -24.24
C GLY A 219 -23.95 -16.31 -25.75
N GLU A 220 -24.54 -15.28 -26.35
CA GLU A 220 -24.92 -15.28 -27.78
C GLU A 220 -23.72 -15.20 -28.75
N LEU A 221 -22.54 -14.79 -28.26
CA LEU A 221 -21.32 -14.68 -29.08
C LEU A 221 -20.55 -16.01 -29.24
N MET A 222 -20.89 -17.03 -28.46
CA MET A 222 -20.23 -18.36 -28.54
C MET A 222 -20.96 -19.35 -29.45
N ASP A 223 -22.20 -19.05 -29.87
CA ASP A 223 -23.03 -19.89 -30.75
C ASP A 223 -23.09 -19.36 -32.19
N SER A 224 -21.98 -18.83 -32.73
CA SER A 224 -21.86 -18.70 -34.20
C SER A 224 -21.37 -20.04 -34.76
N PRO A 225 -22.20 -20.82 -35.47
CA PRO A 225 -21.70 -21.93 -36.25
C PRO A 225 -20.75 -21.36 -37.31
N ASN A 226 -19.52 -21.88 -37.34
CA ASN A 226 -18.64 -21.77 -38.50
C ASN A 226 -19.37 -22.46 -39.67
N GLU A 227 -20.16 -21.70 -40.42
CA GLU A 227 -20.54 -22.04 -41.78
C GLU A 227 -19.48 -21.41 -42.69
N ASP A 228 -18.94 -22.24 -43.60
CA ASP A 228 -17.95 -21.94 -44.65
C ASP A 228 -16.48 -22.31 -44.35
N GLU A 229 -16.19 -23.61 -44.32
CA GLU A 229 -15.00 -24.13 -45.00
C GLU A 229 -15.45 -25.19 -46.01
N GLU A 230 -15.78 -24.72 -47.22
CA GLU A 230 -15.90 -25.56 -48.41
C GLU A 230 -14.52 -26.13 -48.79
N GLU A 231 -14.58 -27.41 -49.15
CA GLU A 231 -13.52 -28.26 -49.65
C GLU A 231 -12.73 -27.62 -50.80
N GLN A 232 -11.40 -27.60 -50.69
CA GLN A 232 -10.51 -27.61 -51.86
C GLN A 232 -9.48 -28.72 -51.70
N ASP A 233 -9.79 -29.84 -52.36
CA ASP A 233 -8.84 -30.85 -52.81
C ASP A 233 -7.72 -30.19 -53.61
N GLN A 234 -6.47 -30.31 -53.16
CA GLN A 234 -5.32 -30.41 -54.08
C GLN A 234 -4.32 -31.43 -53.53
N ASP A 235 -4.27 -32.54 -54.25
CA ASP A 235 -3.19 -33.51 -54.23
C ASP A 235 -1.83 -32.82 -54.44
N GLN A 236 -0.88 -33.12 -53.55
CA GLN A 236 0.53 -33.17 -53.93
C GLN A 236 1.29 -34.11 -53.01
N ASP A 237 1.66 -35.24 -53.61
CA ASP A 237 2.71 -36.15 -53.20
C ASP A 237 4.04 -35.39 -53.02
N ASP A 238 4.83 -35.80 -52.02
CA ASP A 238 6.25 -36.21 -52.17
C ASP A 238 6.97 -36.15 -50.81
N ASP A 239 7.27 -37.35 -50.32
CA ASP A 239 8.57 -37.83 -49.83
C ASP A 239 9.34 -37.19 -48.64
N ASP A 240 9.72 -38.12 -47.77
CA ASP A 240 11.00 -38.25 -47.06
C ASP A 240 11.27 -37.53 -45.72
N ASP A 241 11.36 -38.41 -44.72
CA ASP A 241 12.54 -38.69 -43.88
C ASP A 241 12.49 -38.39 -42.37
N GLU A 242 12.38 -39.51 -41.66
CA GLU A 242 13.19 -39.95 -40.52
C GLU A 242 13.43 -39.06 -39.28
N SER A 243 13.07 -39.69 -38.15
CA SER A 243 13.90 -39.88 -36.96
C SER A 243 14.16 -38.69 -36.04
N SER A 244 13.59 -38.74 -34.83
CA SER A 244 14.38 -39.06 -33.63
C SER A 244 13.55 -39.11 -32.35
N ASN A 245 13.83 -40.16 -31.58
CA ASN A 245 13.44 -40.45 -30.21
C ASN A 245 13.74 -39.34 -29.18
N GLY A 246 13.01 -39.45 -28.07
CA GLY A 246 13.34 -38.93 -26.73
C GLY A 246 12.03 -38.70 -25.97
N GLU A 247 11.43 -39.64 -25.25
CA GLU A 247 11.95 -40.45 -24.13
C GLU A 247 12.65 -39.58 -23.07
N TYR A 248 11.86 -39.08 -22.11
CA TYR A 248 12.29 -38.79 -20.74
C TYR A 248 11.09 -38.90 -19.77
N ASP A 249 11.07 -40.04 -19.09
CA ASP A 249 10.93 -40.23 -17.64
C ASP A 249 9.78 -39.60 -16.85
N ASP A 250 8.90 -40.52 -16.45
CA ASP A 250 8.31 -40.66 -15.11
C ASP A 250 9.22 -40.22 -13.96
N GLU A 251 8.71 -39.39 -13.05
CA GLU A 251 8.92 -39.60 -11.62
C GLU A 251 7.61 -39.30 -10.87
N GLU A 252 7.06 -40.39 -10.32
CA GLU A 252 6.09 -40.47 -9.22
C GLU A 252 6.58 -39.64 -8.02
N ASP A 253 5.71 -38.81 -7.44
CA ASP A 253 4.98 -39.12 -6.20
C ASP A 253 5.91 -39.39 -5.00
N GLU A 254 5.97 -38.43 -4.06
CA GLU A 254 5.98 -38.78 -2.65
C GLU A 254 5.45 -37.62 -1.79
N THR A 255 4.18 -37.80 -1.44
CA THR A 255 3.58 -37.28 -0.23
C THR A 255 4.38 -37.75 1.00
N SER A 256 4.78 -36.85 1.90
CA SER A 256 4.89 -37.23 3.31
C SER A 256 4.59 -36.06 4.24
N GLU A 257 3.51 -36.27 4.98
CA GLU A 257 3.20 -35.61 6.24
C GLU A 257 4.35 -35.83 7.23
N PHE A 258 4.84 -34.76 7.87
CA PHE A 258 5.43 -34.90 9.19
C PHE A 258 4.81 -33.90 10.15
N ASN A 259 3.68 -34.34 10.69
CA ASN A 259 3.06 -33.79 11.87
C ASN A 259 3.75 -34.44 13.09
N GLN A 260 4.53 -33.69 13.86
CA GLN A 260 4.94 -34.08 15.21
C GLN A 260 5.44 -32.85 16.00
N HIS A 261 4.50 -32.23 16.70
CA HIS A 261 4.68 -31.52 17.96
C HIS A 261 4.34 -32.53 19.09
N PRO A 262 4.60 -32.30 20.38
CA PRO A 262 5.63 -31.51 21.09
C PRO A 262 6.51 -32.41 21.99
N GLU A 263 7.64 -31.89 22.48
CA GLU A 263 8.02 -32.23 23.86
C GLU A 263 8.85 -31.13 24.53
N SER A 264 8.37 -30.76 25.73
CA SER A 264 9.15 -30.50 26.94
C SER A 264 10.23 -29.43 26.92
N TRP A 265 9.86 -28.19 27.25
CA TRP A 265 10.69 -27.34 28.12
C TRP A 265 9.85 -26.81 29.27
N ASP A 266 9.95 -27.54 30.38
CA ASP A 266 9.36 -27.16 31.65
C ASP A 266 10.08 -25.94 32.26
N ALA A 267 9.23 -25.01 32.68
CA ALA A 267 9.34 -24.09 33.79
C ALA A 267 10.61 -24.11 34.69
N ARG A 268 11.29 -22.96 34.74
CA ARG A 268 11.70 -22.20 35.97
C ARG A 268 12.52 -21.00 35.49
N MET A 269 12.06 -19.76 35.64
CA MET A 269 12.24 -18.99 36.87
C MET A 269 11.18 -17.89 37.01
N ARG A 270 10.74 -17.73 38.26
CA ARG A 270 9.81 -16.71 38.75
C ARG A 270 10.53 -15.37 38.88
N GLY A 271 9.80 -14.29 38.62
CA GLY A 271 10.16 -12.92 38.96
C GLY A 271 8.98 -11.98 38.70
N GLY A 272 7.97 -12.07 39.56
CA GLY A 272 6.73 -11.30 39.44
C GLY A 272 6.87 -9.87 39.96
N PHE A 273 6.22 -8.91 39.27
CA PHE A 273 5.73 -7.68 39.89
C PHE A 273 4.48 -7.15 39.16
N ARG A 274 3.38 -7.10 39.94
CA ARG A 274 2.22 -6.17 39.87
C ARG A 274 1.39 -6.03 38.57
N LYS A 275 0.29 -6.80 38.52
CA LYS A 275 -1.00 -6.41 37.90
C LYS A 275 -2.16 -6.72 38.85
N GLN A 276 -2.34 -5.92 39.90
CA GLN A 276 -3.58 -5.84 40.65
C GLN A 276 -3.85 -4.35 40.91
N GLY A 277 -4.84 -3.78 40.24
CA GLY A 277 -5.15 -2.36 40.39
C GLY A 277 -6.14 -1.79 39.38
N ARG A 278 -6.44 -2.52 38.30
CA ARG A 278 -7.33 -2.00 37.24
C ARG A 278 -8.75 -2.56 37.26
N GLU A 279 -9.00 -3.69 37.92
CA GLU A 279 -10.36 -4.29 38.01
C GLU A 279 -11.20 -3.82 39.20
N ARG A 280 -10.59 -3.30 40.28
CA ARG A 280 -11.39 -2.81 41.43
C ARG A 280 -12.07 -1.46 41.18
N ARG A 281 -11.61 -0.67 40.20
CA ARG A 281 -12.19 0.65 39.88
C ARG A 281 -13.46 0.58 39.01
N THR A 282 -13.65 -0.49 38.23
CA THR A 282 -14.83 -0.64 37.36
C THR A 282 -16.05 -1.12 38.13
N VAL A 283 -15.86 -2.00 39.13
CA VAL A 283 -16.96 -2.53 39.95
C VAL A 283 -17.52 -1.48 40.92
N ALA A 284 -16.67 -0.61 41.49
CA ALA A 284 -17.12 0.47 42.37
C ALA A 284 -17.99 1.50 41.63
N ARG A 285 -17.63 1.86 40.40
CA ARG A 285 -18.37 2.83 39.58
C ARG A 285 -19.71 2.30 39.06
N ALA A 286 -19.84 0.97 38.95
CA ALA A 286 -21.10 0.32 38.57
C ALA A 286 -22.12 0.31 39.72
N LYS A 287 -21.67 0.06 40.96
CA LYS A 287 -22.53 0.10 42.15
C LYS A 287 -23.06 1.51 42.44
N GLU A 288 -22.20 2.53 42.32
CA GLU A 288 -22.59 3.93 42.53
C GLU A 288 -23.66 4.42 41.52
N ARG A 289 -23.59 3.97 40.27
CA ARG A 289 -24.61 4.28 39.25
C ARG A 289 -25.96 3.61 39.51
N GLN A 290 -25.96 2.43 40.14
CA GLN A 290 -27.18 1.70 40.47
C GLN A 290 -27.89 2.32 41.69
N GLU A 291 -27.13 2.81 42.66
CA GLU A 291 -27.65 3.45 43.86
C GLU A 291 -28.27 4.83 43.57
N ASN A 292 -27.64 5.63 42.69
CA ASN A 292 -28.21 6.90 42.25
C ASN A 292 -29.50 6.75 41.44
N LYS A 293 -29.71 5.63 40.73
CA LYS A 293 -30.99 5.36 40.05
C LYS A 293 -32.12 5.07 41.05
N ARG A 294 -31.83 4.38 42.16
CA ARG A 294 -32.85 4.08 43.19
C ARG A 294 -33.26 5.31 44.00
N ARG A 295 -32.33 6.24 44.24
CA ARG A 295 -32.64 7.53 44.90
C ARG A 295 -33.52 8.45 44.06
N LYS A 296 -33.52 8.32 42.73
CA LYS A 296 -34.31 9.17 41.83
C LYS A 296 -35.75 8.67 41.59
N GLN A 297 -36.10 7.50 42.16
CA GLN A 297 -37.42 6.88 42.07
C GLN A 297 -38.19 6.88 43.42
N ARG A 298 -37.60 7.49 44.45
CA ARG A 298 -38.28 7.85 45.71
C ARG A 298 -38.45 9.35 45.74
#